data_AF-A0AA88CS53-F1
#
_entry.id   AF-A0AA88CS53-F1
#
_cell.length_a   1.000
_cell.length_b   1.000
_cell.length_c   1.000
_cell.angle_alpha   90.00
_cell.angle_beta   90.00
_cell.angle_gamma   90.00
#
_symmetry.space_group_name_H-M   'P 1'
#
loop_
_entity.id
_entity.type
_entity.pdbx_description
1 polymer ?
#
loop_
_entity_poly.entity_id
_entity_poly.type
_entity_poly.pdbx_seq_one_letter_code
_entity_poly.pdbx_strand_id
1 'polypeptide(L)'
;MPYNSGQHWILAVINPWDDSVLYFNPLGNDPGEDFQQLITLALNDWKLLVGRGITKRRNCKTLIQTARCPIQQGNVQCGYFVLGFMREITLNVDGLALLQNKTSYNEADLNLIRQEWTTYVMSFIQY
;
A
#
# COMPACT_ATOMS: atom_id res chain seq x y z
N MET A 1 -3.59 0.52 -2.98
CA MET A 1 -3.29 -0.35 -4.13
C MET A 1 -2.16 -1.30 -3.75
N PRO A 2 -2.45 -2.60 -3.55
CA PRO A 2 -1.40 -3.61 -3.42
C PRO A 2 -0.66 -3.73 -4.77
N TYR A 3 0.67 -3.83 -4.73
CA TYR A 3 1.51 -3.98 -5.93
C TYR A 3 2.57 -5.05 -5.66
N ASN A 4 2.83 -5.90 -6.65
CA ASN A 4 3.86 -6.93 -6.56
C ASN A 4 5.02 -6.56 -7.48
N SER A 5 6.20 -6.35 -6.90
CA SER A 5 7.45 -6.12 -7.62
C SER A 5 8.17 -7.45 -7.87
N GLY A 6 7.57 -8.32 -8.68
CA GLY A 6 8.09 -9.64 -9.06
C GLY A 6 7.87 -10.74 -8.00
N GLN A 7 8.38 -10.54 -6.78
CA GLN A 7 8.23 -11.50 -5.66
C GLN A 7 7.95 -10.80 -4.32
N HIS A 8 7.78 -9.48 -4.35
CA HIS A 8 7.64 -8.68 -3.14
C HIS A 8 6.39 -7.81 -3.20
N TRP A 9 5.52 -7.95 -2.20
CA TRP A 9 4.30 -7.17 -2.08
C TRP A 9 4.52 -5.89 -1.29
N ILE A 10 4.01 -4.78 -1.84
CA ILE A 10 3.97 -3.47 -1.19
C ILE A 10 2.55 -2.90 -1.28
N LEU A 11 2.28 -1.85 -0.50
CA LEU A 11 1.02 -1.11 -0.57
C LEU A 11 1.28 0.36 -0.87
N ALA A 12 0.66 0.86 -1.94
CA ALA A 12 0.61 2.29 -2.25
C ALA A 12 -0.73 2.88 -1.82
N VAL A 13 -0.73 3.90 -0.96
CA VAL A 13 -1.92 4.72 -0.67
C VAL A 13 -1.79 5.99 -1.48
N ILE A 14 -2.66 6.16 -2.46
CA ILE A 14 -2.55 7.20 -3.50
C ILE A 14 -3.62 8.26 -3.22
N ASN A 15 -3.19 9.51 -3.08
CA ASN A 15 -4.07 10.67 -3.08
C ASN A 15 -3.85 11.46 -4.39
N PRO A 16 -4.67 11.21 -5.42
CA PRO A 16 -4.48 11.85 -6.72
C PRO A 16 -4.81 13.35 -6.70
N TRP A 17 -5.63 13.80 -5.75
CA TRP A 17 -5.99 15.21 -5.62
C TRP A 17 -4.81 16.07 -5.15
N ASP A 18 -3.98 15.51 -4.26
CA ASP A 18 -2.78 16.17 -3.71
C ASP A 18 -1.49 15.74 -4.42
N ASP A 19 -1.58 14.95 -5.50
CA ASP A 19 -0.44 14.41 -6.25
C ASP A 19 0.60 13.73 -5.34
N SER A 20 0.11 12.97 -4.35
CA SER A 20 0.92 12.36 -3.31
C SER A 20 0.62 10.87 -3.13
N VAL A 21 1.66 10.12 -2.75
CA VAL A 21 1.60 8.69 -2.49
C VAL A 21 2.37 8.34 -1.22
N LEU A 22 1.70 7.62 -0.33
CA LEU A 22 2.36 6.93 0.78
C LEU A 22 2.72 5.51 0.35
N TYR A 23 3.99 5.18 0.46
CA TYR A 23 4.57 3.90 0.07
C TYR A 23 4.86 3.06 1.31
N PHE A 24 4.05 2.02 1.52
CA PHE A 24 4.18 1.07 2.62
C PHE A 24 4.91 -0.17 2.13
N ASN A 25 6.10 -0.41 2.67
CA ASN A 25 6.96 -1.52 2.29
C ASN A 25 7.28 -2.39 3.51
N PRO A 26 6.80 -3.65 3.58
CA PRO A 26 7.14 -4.57 4.66
C PRO A 26 8.64 -4.81 4.84
N LEU A 27 9.47 -4.64 3.81
CA LEU A 27 10.93 -4.75 3.91
C LEU A 27 11.62 -3.44 4.33
N GLY A 28 10.89 -2.33 4.42
CA GLY A 28 11.43 -1.03 4.84
C GLY A 28 12.31 -0.31 3.81
N ASN A 29 12.53 -0.88 2.63
CA ASN A 29 13.29 -0.24 1.55
C ASN A 29 12.47 0.90 0.91
N ASP A 30 13.16 1.89 0.37
CA ASP A 30 12.55 2.97 -0.42
C ASP A 30 11.97 2.47 -1.75
N PRO A 31 11.04 3.23 -2.38
CA PRO A 31 10.46 2.87 -3.66
C PRO A 31 11.50 2.87 -4.78
N GLY A 32 11.58 1.77 -5.53
CA GLY A 32 12.42 1.67 -6.72
C GLY A 32 11.96 2.58 -7.86
N GLU A 33 12.84 2.83 -8.83
CA GLU A 33 12.58 3.73 -9.96
C GLU A 33 11.35 3.31 -10.77
N ASP A 34 11.22 2.01 -11.07
CA ASP A 34 10.09 1.47 -11.83
C ASP A 34 8.73 1.80 -11.18
N PHE A 35 8.64 1.66 -9.85
CA PHE A 35 7.44 2.02 -9.10
C PHE A 35 7.17 3.54 -9.17
N GLN A 36 8.21 4.36 -9.00
CA GLN A 36 8.07 5.81 -9.08
C GLN A 36 7.60 6.27 -10.47
N GLN A 37 8.14 5.69 -11.53
CA GLN A 37 7.73 5.95 -12.91
C GLN A 37 6.27 5.53 -13.14
N LEU A 38 5.89 4.32 -12.71
CA LEU A 38 4.52 3.80 -12.83
C LEU A 38 3.49 4.71 -12.14
N ILE A 39 3.77 5.13 -10.91
CA ILE A 39 2.88 6.03 -10.15
C ILE A 39 2.76 7.40 -10.81
N THR A 40 3.89 7.93 -11.30
CA THR A 40 3.92 9.23 -11.99
C THR A 40 3.07 9.19 -13.25
N LEU A 41 3.20 8.12 -14.06
CA LEU A 41 2.40 7.91 -15.26
C LEU A 41 0.91 7.80 -14.92
N ALA A 42 0.54 6.97 -13.95
CA ALA A 42 -0.85 6.78 -13.54
C ALA A 42 -1.52 8.09 -13.05
N LEU A 43 -0.79 8.91 -12.28
CA LEU A 43 -1.30 10.20 -11.81
C LEU A 43 -1.40 11.24 -12.93
N ASN A 44 -0.48 11.23 -13.90
CA ASN A 44 -0.58 12.08 -15.09
C ASN A 44 -1.79 11.71 -15.94
N ASP A 45 -2.04 10.42 -16.17
CA ASP A 45 -3.21 9.94 -16.89
C ASP A 45 -4.50 10.33 -16.18
N TRP A 46 -4.56 10.16 -14.85
CA TRP A 46 -5.70 10.61 -14.06
C TRP A 46 -5.95 12.13 -14.21
N LYS A 47 -4.91 12.96 -14.14
CA LYS A 47 -5.01 14.43 -14.31
C LYS A 47 -5.58 14.80 -15.68
N LEU A 48 -5.19 14.08 -16.73
CA LEU A 48 -5.73 14.26 -18.07
C LEU A 48 -7.22 13.89 -18.12
N LEU A 49 -7.61 12.74 -17.55
CA LEU A 49 -8.99 12.25 -17.53
C LEU A 49 -9.96 13.21 -16.80
N VAL A 50 -9.54 13.81 -15.68
CA VAL A 50 -10.40 14.73 -14.91
C VAL A 50 -10.34 16.18 -15.43
N GLY A 51 -9.76 16.42 -16.61
CA GLY A 51 -9.68 17.76 -17.23
C GLY A 51 -8.75 18.74 -16.49
N ARG A 52 -7.89 18.23 -15.60
CA ARG A 52 -6.91 19.03 -14.84
C ARG A 52 -5.56 19.16 -15.53
N GLY A 53 -5.39 18.52 -16.70
CA GLY A 53 -4.12 18.47 -17.43
C GLY A 53 -3.64 19.76 -18.11
N ILE A 54 -4.39 20.86 -18.06
CA ILE A 54 -4.09 22.09 -18.84
C ILE A 54 -4.18 23.38 -18.01
N THR A 55 -3.69 23.37 -16.77
CA THR A 55 -3.31 24.63 -16.11
C THR A 55 -1.80 24.73 -16.03
N LYS A 56 -1.24 25.63 -16.85
CA LYS A 56 0.17 26.05 -16.79
C LYS A 56 0.60 26.28 -15.33
N ARG A 57 1.72 25.67 -14.95
CA ARG A 57 2.42 25.71 -13.63
C ARG A 57 1.84 24.69 -12.63
N ARG A 58 2.55 23.62 -12.27
CA ARG A 58 3.98 23.48 -11.97
C ARG A 58 4.47 22.09 -12.42
N ASN A 59 5.73 22.00 -12.82
CA ASN A 59 6.52 20.75 -12.78
C ASN A 59 6.67 20.28 -11.31
N CYS A 60 5.56 20.05 -10.61
CA CYS A 60 5.60 19.45 -9.29
C CYS A 60 5.80 17.96 -9.51
N LYS A 61 6.98 17.48 -9.17
CA LYS A 61 7.25 16.05 -9.05
C LYS A 61 6.25 15.47 -8.05
N THR A 62 5.56 14.39 -8.43
CA THR A 62 4.68 13.63 -7.52
C THR A 62 5.41 13.37 -6.20
N LEU A 63 4.76 13.67 -5.09
CA LEU A 63 5.33 13.44 -3.76
C LEU A 63 5.15 11.97 -3.39
N ILE A 64 6.21 11.19 -3.50
CA ILE A 64 6.22 9.79 -3.06
C ILE A 64 7.00 9.72 -1.75
N GLN A 65 6.34 9.30 -0.67
CA GLN A 65 6.93 9.22 0.66
C GLN A 65 6.87 7.79 1.19
N THR A 66 8.01 7.26 1.62
CA THR A 66 8.07 6.01 2.37
C THR A 66 7.37 6.19 3.71
N ALA A 67 6.31 5.42 3.94
CA ALA A 67 5.54 5.47 5.18
C ALA A 67 6.17 4.54 6.22
N ARG A 68 6.12 4.97 7.49
CA ARG A 68 6.38 4.06 8.61
C ARG A 68 5.33 2.96 8.60
N CYS A 69 5.75 1.72 8.83
CA CYS A 69 4.87 0.58 8.89
C CYS A 69 5.54 -0.61 9.58
N PRO A 70 4.77 -1.63 9.96
CA PRO A 70 5.31 -2.89 10.45
C PRO A 70 6.31 -3.51 9.47
N ILE A 71 7.51 -3.82 9.97
CA ILE A 71 8.58 -4.42 9.16
C ILE A 71 8.61 -5.93 9.38
N GLN A 72 8.68 -6.69 8.28
CA GLN A 72 8.81 -8.14 8.32
C GLN A 72 10.26 -8.54 8.58
N GLN A 73 10.46 -9.63 9.34
CA GLN A 73 11.79 -10.20 9.57
C GLN A 73 12.15 -11.28 8.54
N GLY A 74 11.15 -12.01 8.05
CA GLY A 74 11.31 -13.04 7.02
C GLY A 74 11.25 -12.49 5.59
N ASN A 75 11.25 -13.37 4.59
CA ASN A 75 11.17 -13.03 3.17
C ASN A 75 9.84 -13.41 2.49
N VAL A 76 8.96 -14.17 3.15
CA VAL A 76 7.72 -14.70 2.55
C VAL A 76 6.43 -14.07 3.07
N GLN A 77 6.50 -13.17 4.04
CA GLN A 77 5.33 -12.67 4.76
C GLN A 77 4.74 -11.38 4.17
N CYS A 78 5.36 -10.79 3.14
CA CYS A 78 5.00 -9.46 2.62
C CYS A 78 3.54 -9.35 2.20
N GLY A 79 2.98 -10.42 1.61
CA GLY A 79 1.55 -10.46 1.26
C GLY A 79 0.63 -10.33 2.49
N TYR A 80 0.94 -11.03 3.59
CA TYR A 80 0.17 -10.95 4.83
C TYR A 80 0.31 -9.58 5.51
N PHE A 81 1.51 -8.98 5.45
CA PHE A 81 1.70 -7.61 5.93
C PHE A 81 0.84 -6.62 5.13
N VAL A 82 0.85 -6.69 3.80
CA VAL A 82 0.01 -5.84 2.94
C VAL A 82 -1.49 -6.04 3.21
N LEU A 83 -1.93 -7.28 3.42
CA LEU A 83 -3.32 -7.55 3.85
C LEU A 83 -3.63 -6.89 5.20
N GLY A 84 -2.72 -7.02 6.18
CA GLY A 84 -2.84 -6.37 7.49
C GLY A 84 -2.90 -4.85 7.39
N PHE A 85 -2.07 -4.24 6.52
CA PHE A 85 -2.07 -2.80 6.29
C PHE A 85 -3.41 -2.33 5.72
N MET A 86 -3.91 -3.01 4.70
CA MET A 86 -5.20 -2.69 4.08
C MET A 86 -6.35 -2.84 5.09
N ARG A 87 -6.33 -3.90 5.90
CA ARG A 87 -7.31 -4.11 6.98
C ARG A 87 -7.30 -2.97 8.00
N GLU A 88 -6.12 -2.59 8.50
CA GLU A 88 -5.97 -1.51 9.49
C GLU A 88 -6.50 -0.17 8.95
N ILE A 89 -6.10 0.18 7.73
CA ILE A 89 -6.49 1.45 7.09
C ILE A 89 -8.00 1.51 6.80
N THR A 90 -8.62 0.38 6.47
CA THR A 90 -10.04 0.37 6.05
C THR A 90 -11.02 0.19 7.19
N LEU A 91 -10.63 -0.47 8.27
CA LEU A 91 -11.51 -0.73 9.41
C LEU A 91 -11.50 0.39 10.46
N ASN A 92 -10.42 1.16 10.55
CA ASN A 92 -10.26 2.20 11.56
C ASN A 92 -10.20 3.59 10.93
N VAL A 93 -10.96 4.55 11.49
CA VAL A 93 -10.92 5.96 11.06
C VAL A 93 -9.48 6.51 11.13
N ASP A 94 -8.74 6.13 12.17
CA ASP A 94 -7.34 6.51 12.38
C ASP A 94 -6.34 5.45 11.89
N GLY A 95 -6.78 4.52 11.02
CA GLY A 95 -6.02 3.34 10.61
C GLY A 95 -4.63 3.66 10.03
N LEU A 96 -4.49 4.76 9.29
CA LEU A 96 -3.19 5.21 8.79
C LEU A 96 -2.22 5.56 9.93
N ALA A 97 -2.69 6.29 10.94
CA ALA A 97 -1.87 6.69 12.08
C ALA A 97 -1.53 5.48 12.97
N LEU A 98 -2.50 4.60 13.21
CA LEU A 98 -2.29 3.33 13.94
C LEU A 98 -1.22 2.48 13.25
N LEU A 99 -1.31 2.35 11.93
CA LEU A 99 -0.34 1.59 11.15
C LEU A 99 1.07 2.21 11.20
N GLN A 100 1.19 3.53 11.08
CA GLN A 100 2.47 4.23 11.13
C GLN A 100 3.16 4.18 12.49
N ASN A 101 2.38 3.98 13.56
CA ASN A 101 2.90 3.82 14.92
C ASN A 101 3.21 2.36 15.27
N LYS A 102 2.79 1.39 14.45
CA LYS A 102 3.04 -0.04 14.67
C LYS A 102 4.39 -0.45 14.08
N THR A 103 5.22 -1.14 14.87
CA THR A 103 6.60 -1.48 14.50
C THR A 103 6.75 -2.84 13.81
N SER A 104 5.93 -3.82 14.15
CA SER A 104 5.93 -5.16 13.55
C SER A 104 4.59 -5.87 13.77
N TYR A 105 4.35 -6.93 12.99
CA TYR A 105 3.34 -7.93 13.30
C TYR A 105 4.02 -9.14 13.93
N ASN A 106 3.49 -9.60 15.06
CA ASN A 106 3.94 -10.87 15.65
C ASN A 106 3.22 -12.06 14.98
N GLU A 107 3.60 -13.28 15.35
CA GLU A 107 3.01 -14.48 14.74
C GLU A 107 1.50 -14.62 15.04
N ALA A 108 1.03 -14.14 16.19
CA ALA A 108 -0.40 -14.14 16.52
C ALA A 108 -1.19 -13.16 15.64
N ASP A 109 -0.66 -11.96 15.40
CA ASP A 109 -1.23 -10.98 14.46
C ASP A 109 -1.34 -11.58 13.05
N LEU A 110 -0.28 -12.25 12.59
CA LEU A 110 -0.27 -12.89 11.27
C LEU A 110 -1.23 -14.08 11.19
N ASN A 111 -1.34 -14.87 12.26
CA ASN A 111 -2.30 -15.98 12.32
C ASN A 111 -3.74 -15.50 12.29
N LEU A 112 -4.05 -14.36 12.94
CA LEU A 112 -5.37 -13.75 12.83
C LEU A 112 -5.68 -13.38 11.38
N ILE A 113 -4.76 -12.71 10.68
CA ILE A 113 -4.94 -12.35 9.27
C ILE A 113 -5.14 -13.60 8.40
N ARG A 114 -4.34 -14.65 8.61
CA ARG A 114 -4.47 -15.93 7.88
C ARG A 114 -5.83 -16.58 8.13
N GLN A 115 -6.27 -16.62 9.38
CA GLN A 115 -7.53 -17.25 9.77
C GLN A 115 -8.73 -16.49 9.21
N GLU A 116 -8.75 -15.16 9.32
CA GLU A 116 -9.82 -14.32 8.75
C GLU A 116 -9.91 -14.53 7.24
N TRP A 117 -8.78 -14.47 6.53
CA TRP A 117 -8.75 -14.67 5.08
C TRP A 117 -9.16 -16.09 4.68
N THR A 118 -8.66 -17.11 5.38
CA THR A 118 -9.01 -18.51 5.10
C THR A 118 -10.50 -18.75 5.35
N THR A 119 -11.05 -18.23 6.45
CA THR A 119 -12.48 -18.35 6.76
C THR A 119 -13.34 -17.71 5.67
N TYR A 120 -12.95 -16.51 5.22
CA TYR A 120 -13.63 -15.83 4.13
C TYR A 120 -13.57 -16.64 2.83
N VAL A 121 -12.39 -17.12 2.40
CA VAL A 121 -12.24 -17.91 1.16
C VAL A 121 -13.02 -19.23 1.24
N MET A 122 -12.96 -19.93 2.37
CA MET A 122 -13.66 -21.20 2.57
C MET A 122 -15.18 -21.05 2.48
N SER A 123 -15.73 -19.87 2.80
CA SER A 123 -17.17 -19.60 2.65
C SER A 123 -17.66 -19.69 1.19
N PHE A 124 -16.76 -19.57 0.20
CA PHE A 124 -17.08 -19.72 -1.22
C PHE A 124 -16.91 -21.14 -1.74
N ILE A 125 -16.21 -22.00 -0.98
CA ILE A 125 -15.99 -23.39 -1.34
C ILE A 125 -17.16 -24.20 -0.78
N GLN A 126 -18.26 -24.23 -1.53
CA GLN A 126 -19.41 -25.10 -1.23
C GLN A 126 -19.08 -26.52 -1.70
N TYR A 127 -19.20 -27.50 -0.79
CA TYR A 127 -19.24 -28.92 -1.12
C TYR A 127 -20.69 -29.37 -1.29
#